data_AF-A0A397MG18-F1
#
_entry.id   AF-A0A397MG18-F1
#
_cell.length_a   1.000
_cell.length_b   1.000
_cell.length_c   1.000
_cell.angle_alpha   90.00
_cell.angle_beta   90.00
_cell.angle_gamma   90.00
#
_symmetry.space_group_name_H-M   'P 1'
#
loop_
_entity.id
_entity.type
_entity.pdbx_description
1 polymer ?
#
loop_
_entity_poly.entity_id
_entity_poly.type
_entity_poly.pdbx_seq_one_letter_code
_entity_poly.pdbx_strand_id
1 'polypeptide(L)'
;MAQRLGPLLVIAILFAPLGVSGGTPTDPELRGELLRMKNADQAVRDLPLTTEGEERVLSAVDAVHTARLKAIVAAHGWPTVAQVGQDGADAAWLLAQHADKDPAFQRSVAEAMEPLVATGRVRAFSYVYL
;
A
#
# COMPACT_ATOMS: atom_id res chain seq x y z
N MET A 1 -41.93 8.44 41.52
CA MET A 1 -41.65 7.54 40.39
C MET A 1 -40.20 7.78 39.99
N ALA A 2 -39.31 6.84 40.37
CA ALA A 2 -38.58 5.95 39.46
C ALA A 2 -37.37 6.62 38.79
N GLN A 3 -36.16 6.07 38.69
CA GLN A 3 -35.44 4.90 39.24
C GLN A 3 -33.95 5.17 38.91
N ARG A 4 -33.01 4.69 39.72
CA ARG A 4 -31.55 4.75 39.48
C ARG A 4 -31.11 3.60 38.55
N LEU A 5 -30.28 3.87 37.55
CA LEU A 5 -29.35 2.96 36.83
C LEU A 5 -28.23 3.89 36.30
N GLY A 6 -26.94 3.85 36.67
CA GLY A 6 -25.95 2.76 36.63
C GLY A 6 -25.00 3.00 35.45
N PRO A 7 -23.65 3.10 35.61
CA PRO A 7 -22.74 3.43 34.51
C PRO A 7 -22.48 2.18 33.65
N LEU A 8 -22.68 2.28 32.33
CA LEU A 8 -22.26 1.23 31.41
C LEU A 8 -20.79 1.42 31.03
N LEU A 9 -19.98 0.57 31.65
CA LEU A 9 -18.62 0.23 31.29
C LEU A 9 -18.62 -0.34 29.86
N VAL A 10 -18.10 0.40 28.88
CA VAL A 10 -17.68 -0.21 27.60
C VAL A 10 -16.19 -0.50 27.73
N ILE A 11 -15.89 -1.76 28.08
CA ILE A 11 -14.57 -2.33 27.90
C ILE A 11 -14.32 -2.38 26.38
N ALA A 12 -13.67 -1.36 25.86
CA ALA A 12 -13.00 -1.49 24.57
C ALA A 12 -11.77 -2.37 24.82
N ILE A 13 -11.91 -3.67 24.54
CA ILE A 13 -10.77 -4.57 24.44
C ILE A 13 -9.88 -3.97 23.34
N LEU A 14 -8.79 -3.34 23.76
CA LEU A 14 -7.67 -2.97 22.91
C LEU A 14 -7.14 -4.27 22.30
N PHE A 15 -7.65 -4.65 21.13
CA PHE A 15 -6.92 -5.52 20.23
C PHE A 15 -5.71 -4.73 19.76
N ALA A 16 -4.64 -4.78 20.54
CA ALA A 16 -3.32 -4.57 19.98
C ALA A 16 -3.08 -5.75 19.03
N PRO A 17 -2.95 -5.56 17.70
CA PRO A 17 -2.35 -6.60 16.90
C PRO A 17 -0.90 -6.68 17.38
N LEU A 18 -0.57 -7.82 17.97
CA LEU A 18 0.81 -8.26 18.20
C LEU A 18 1.61 -7.93 16.95
N GLY A 19 2.60 -7.05 17.09
CA GLY A 19 3.57 -6.82 16.04
C GLY A 19 4.21 -8.15 15.68
N VAL A 20 3.86 -8.70 14.52
CA VAL A 20 4.60 -9.82 13.96
C VAL A 20 5.97 -9.28 13.58
N SER A 21 6.94 -9.54 14.45
CA SER A 21 8.34 -9.33 14.19
C SER A 21 8.80 -10.23 13.04
N GLY A 22 8.96 -9.61 11.86
CA GLY A 22 10.10 -9.77 10.96
C GLY A 22 10.69 -11.17 10.77
N GLY A 23 10.06 -11.97 9.91
CA GLY A 23 10.80 -12.98 9.14
C GLY A 23 11.57 -12.31 8.01
N THR A 24 12.72 -12.89 7.61
CA THR A 24 13.44 -12.46 6.41
C THR A 24 12.50 -12.54 5.20
N PRO A 25 12.35 -11.46 4.40
CA PRO A 25 11.56 -11.50 3.17
C PRO A 25 11.99 -12.66 2.28
N THR A 26 11.04 -13.43 1.75
CA THR A 26 11.38 -14.57 0.88
C THR A 26 11.90 -14.13 -0.49
N ASP A 27 11.68 -12.88 -0.87
CA ASP A 27 12.13 -12.28 -2.14
C ASP A 27 12.79 -10.91 -1.89
N PRO A 28 14.08 -10.90 -1.47
CA PRO A 28 14.81 -9.66 -1.20
C PRO A 28 15.09 -8.84 -2.46
N GLU A 29 15.12 -9.47 -3.64
CA GLU A 29 15.35 -8.78 -4.92
C GLU A 29 14.13 -7.98 -5.34
N LEU A 30 12.93 -8.58 -5.30
CA LEU A 30 11.69 -7.89 -5.55
C LEU A 30 11.46 -6.76 -4.54
N ARG A 31 11.75 -7.00 -3.26
CA ARG A 31 11.75 -5.94 -2.24
C ARG A 31 12.65 -4.77 -2.66
N GLY A 32 13.88 -5.06 -3.05
CA GLY A 32 14.84 -4.05 -3.48
C GLY A 32 14.37 -3.26 -4.69
N GLU A 33 13.70 -3.91 -5.63
CA GLU A 33 13.11 -3.26 -6.79
C GLU A 33 11.96 -2.31 -6.41
N LEU A 34 10.99 -2.76 -5.61
CA LEU A 34 9.87 -1.95 -5.16
C LEU A 34 10.35 -0.70 -4.39
N LEU A 35 11.36 -0.86 -3.54
CA LEU A 35 11.96 0.27 -2.82
C LEU A 35 12.66 1.27 -3.76
N ARG A 36 13.36 0.80 -4.79
CA ARG A 36 13.98 1.69 -5.79
C ARG A 36 12.92 2.46 -6.58
N MET A 37 11.84 1.79 -7.00
CA MET A 37 10.72 2.44 -7.70
C MET A 37 10.07 3.50 -6.83
N LYS A 38 9.74 3.18 -5.57
CA LYS A 38 9.19 4.13 -4.61
C LYS A 38 10.13 5.33 -4.40
N ASN A 39 11.41 5.08 -4.21
CA ASN A 39 12.37 6.17 -3.99
C ASN A 39 12.49 7.09 -5.20
N ALA A 40 12.46 6.54 -6.42
CA ALA A 40 12.46 7.32 -7.64
C ALA A 40 11.17 8.15 -7.80
N ASP A 41 10.00 7.56 -7.50
CA ASP A 41 8.70 8.25 -7.48
C ASP A 41 8.71 9.45 -6.52
N GLN A 42 9.13 9.23 -5.27
CA GLN A 42 9.15 10.28 -4.25
C GLN A 42 10.19 11.37 -4.57
N ALA A 43 11.37 10.98 -5.07
CA ALA A 43 12.40 11.95 -5.44
C ALA A 43 11.95 12.93 -6.53
N VAL A 44 11.08 12.49 -7.46
CA VAL A 44 10.51 13.37 -8.48
C VAL A 44 9.46 14.30 -7.88
N ARG A 45 8.65 13.81 -6.94
CA ARG A 45 7.63 14.60 -6.23
C ARG A 45 8.23 15.67 -5.30
N ASP A 46 9.45 15.47 -4.84
CA ASP A 46 10.20 16.45 -4.03
C ASP A 46 10.87 17.56 -4.87
N LEU A 47 10.81 17.49 -6.21
CA LEU A 47 11.41 18.51 -7.06
C LEU A 47 10.62 19.82 -7.02
N PRO A 48 11.30 20.98 -6.99
CA PRO A 48 10.65 22.29 -7.05
C PRO A 48 10.21 22.62 -8.48
N LEU A 49 9.14 21.98 -8.95
CA LEU A 49 8.60 22.17 -10.29
C LEU A 49 7.53 23.27 -10.32
N THR A 50 7.34 23.89 -11.48
CA THR A 50 6.16 24.72 -11.74
C THR A 50 4.94 23.82 -11.95
N THR A 51 3.73 24.31 -11.69
CA THR A 51 2.50 23.48 -11.78
C THR A 51 2.33 22.75 -13.12
N GLU A 52 2.59 23.40 -14.25
CA GLU A 52 2.50 22.73 -15.57
C GLU A 52 3.61 21.69 -15.78
N GLY A 53 4.83 21.99 -15.30
CA GLY A 53 5.96 21.05 -15.37
C GLY A 53 5.75 19.85 -14.46
N GLU A 54 5.18 20.08 -13.27
CA GLU A 54 4.86 19.08 -12.26
C GLU A 54 3.88 18.05 -12.81
N GLU A 55 2.73 18.46 -13.35
CA GLU A 55 1.74 17.50 -13.90
C GLU A 55 2.35 16.63 -15.01
N ARG A 56 3.09 17.25 -15.94
CA ARG A 56 3.71 16.53 -17.06
C ARG A 56 4.74 15.52 -16.58
N VAL A 57 5.59 15.90 -15.63
CA VAL A 57 6.65 15.06 -15.08
C VAL A 57 6.06 13.92 -14.25
N LEU A 58 5.14 14.22 -13.33
CA LEU A 58 4.50 13.22 -12.48
C LEU A 58 3.72 12.21 -13.32
N SER A 59 2.92 12.67 -14.29
CA SER A 59 2.19 11.77 -15.17
C SER A 59 3.08 10.83 -15.96
N ALA A 60 4.27 11.27 -16.39
CA ALA A 60 5.20 10.43 -17.13
C ALA A 60 5.82 9.36 -16.22
N VAL A 61 6.21 9.75 -15.01
CA VAL A 61 6.78 8.85 -14.00
C VAL A 61 5.76 7.83 -13.52
N ASP A 62 4.53 8.26 -13.23
CA ASP A 62 3.43 7.41 -12.81
C ASP A 62 3.11 6.36 -13.88
N ALA A 63 3.12 6.73 -15.16
CA ALA A 63 2.92 5.78 -16.26
C ALA A 63 4.01 4.70 -16.33
N VAL A 64 5.28 5.07 -16.13
CA VAL A 64 6.41 4.12 -16.10
C VAL A 64 6.29 3.16 -14.92
N HIS A 65 6.03 3.70 -13.72
CA HIS A 65 5.89 2.87 -12.52
C HIS A 65 4.65 1.99 -12.56
N THR A 66 3.52 2.48 -13.07
CA THR A 66 2.30 1.70 -13.27
C THR A 66 2.55 0.53 -14.22
N ALA A 67 3.22 0.77 -15.35
CA ALA A 67 3.57 -0.29 -16.30
C ALA A 67 4.47 -1.36 -15.66
N ARG A 68 5.46 -0.94 -14.87
CA ARG A 68 6.35 -1.89 -14.18
C ARG A 68 5.63 -2.66 -13.07
N LEU A 69 4.78 -1.98 -12.28
CA LEU A 69 4.03 -2.63 -11.20
C LEU A 69 3.04 -3.66 -11.74
N LYS A 70 2.38 -3.38 -12.88
CA LYS A 70 1.56 -4.38 -13.58
C LYS A 70 2.35 -5.63 -13.95
N ALA A 71 3.56 -5.47 -14.47
CA ALA A 71 4.42 -6.61 -14.82
C ALA A 71 4.82 -7.40 -13.57
N ILE A 72 5.12 -6.73 -12.46
CA ILE A 72 5.39 -7.37 -11.17
C ILE A 72 4.17 -8.17 -10.70
N VAL A 73 2.98 -7.56 -10.69
CA VAL A 73 1.74 -8.22 -10.26
C VAL A 73 1.39 -9.41 -11.13
N ALA A 74 1.59 -9.32 -12.45
CA ALA A 74 1.36 -10.42 -13.37
C ALA A 74 2.32 -11.61 -13.14
N ALA A 75 3.57 -11.34 -12.75
CA ALA A 75 4.59 -12.38 -12.54
C ALA A 75 4.55 -12.99 -11.12
N HIS A 76 4.25 -12.18 -10.10
CA HIS A 76 4.41 -12.57 -8.69
C HIS A 76 3.10 -12.57 -7.90
N GLY A 77 1.99 -12.10 -8.48
CA GLY A 77 0.80 -11.70 -7.72
C GLY A 77 1.04 -10.39 -6.96
N TRP A 78 0.07 -9.97 -6.14
CA TRP A 78 0.24 -8.78 -5.30
C TRP A 78 1.32 -9.01 -4.23
N PRO A 79 2.37 -8.16 -4.15
CA PRO A 79 3.45 -8.34 -3.17
C PRO A 79 2.93 -8.31 -1.73
N THR A 80 3.27 -9.35 -0.96
CA THR A 80 2.84 -9.48 0.45
C THR A 80 3.95 -9.16 1.43
N VAL A 81 3.61 -8.88 2.69
CA VAL A 81 4.59 -8.63 3.77
C VAL A 81 5.57 -9.79 3.95
N ALA A 82 5.11 -11.04 3.81
CA ALA A 82 5.99 -12.21 3.91
C ALA A 82 7.01 -12.27 2.76
N GLN A 83 6.61 -11.81 1.57
CA GLN A 83 7.46 -11.87 0.38
C GLN A 83 8.50 -10.77 0.36
N VAL A 84 8.06 -9.52 0.59
CA VAL A 84 8.88 -8.32 0.35
C VAL A 84 9.10 -7.48 1.60
N GLY A 85 8.73 -7.99 2.79
CA GLY A 85 8.75 -7.21 4.01
C GLY A 85 7.67 -6.13 4.04
N GLN A 86 7.51 -5.50 5.20
CA GLN A 86 6.51 -4.44 5.39
C GLN A 86 6.77 -3.24 4.47
N ASP A 87 8.03 -2.83 4.34
CA ASP A 87 8.42 -1.67 3.57
C ASP A 87 8.32 -1.88 2.05
N GLY A 88 8.59 -3.10 1.57
CA GLY A 88 8.33 -3.47 0.17
C GLY A 88 6.84 -3.50 -0.15
N ALA A 89 6.02 -4.03 0.76
CA ALA A 89 4.56 -4.05 0.58
C ALA A 89 3.98 -2.63 0.58
N ASP A 90 4.46 -1.76 1.48
CA ASP A 90 4.07 -0.35 1.50
C ASP A 90 4.55 0.42 0.26
N ALA A 91 5.71 0.07 -0.30
CA ALA A 91 6.20 0.62 -1.55
C ALA A 91 5.30 0.25 -2.74
N ALA A 92 4.93 -1.04 -2.87
CA ALA A 92 4.01 -1.49 -3.91
C ALA A 92 2.66 -0.78 -3.82
N TRP A 93 2.11 -0.65 -2.61
CA TRP A 93 0.88 0.08 -2.36
C TRP A 93 0.96 1.56 -2.76
N LEU A 94 2.03 2.27 -2.39
CA LEU A 94 2.20 3.68 -2.75
C LEU A 94 2.23 3.88 -4.27
N LEU A 95 2.93 3.01 -4.99
CA LEU A 95 3.02 3.07 -6.45
C LEU A 95 1.66 2.76 -7.12
N ALA A 96 0.86 1.87 -6.54
CA ALA A 96 -0.49 1.59 -7.05
C ALA A 96 -1.46 2.76 -6.79
N GLN A 97 -1.31 3.48 -5.67
CA GLN A 97 -2.09 4.70 -5.43
C GLN A 97 -1.83 5.76 -6.50
N HIS A 98 -0.59 5.92 -6.96
CA HIS A 98 -0.25 6.90 -7.99
C HIS A 98 -0.65 6.48 -9.42
N ALA A 99 -1.29 5.32 -9.60
CA ALA A 99 -1.80 4.88 -10.89
C ALA A 99 -3.12 5.58 -11.28
N ASP A 100 -3.26 6.89 -11.01
CA ASP A 100 -4.50 7.67 -11.13
C ASP A 100 -5.12 7.64 -12.54
N LYS A 101 -4.27 7.52 -13.56
CA LYS A 101 -4.69 7.43 -14.97
C LYS A 101 -5.11 6.02 -15.39
N ASP A 102 -5.11 5.06 -14.47
CA ASP A 102 -5.50 3.67 -14.68
C ASP A 102 -6.42 3.12 -13.57
N PRO A 103 -7.66 3.60 -13.48
CA PRO A 103 -8.62 3.17 -12.46
C PRO A 103 -9.05 1.70 -12.62
N ALA A 104 -8.83 1.08 -13.79
CA ALA A 104 -9.06 -0.35 -13.95
C ALA A 104 -7.99 -1.15 -13.20
N PHE A 105 -6.72 -0.72 -13.29
CA PHE A 105 -5.65 -1.32 -12.54
C PHE A 105 -5.80 -1.13 -11.03
N GLN A 106 -6.12 0.08 -10.56
CA GLN A 106 -6.35 0.34 -9.13
C GLN A 106 -7.42 -0.59 -8.54
N ARG A 107 -8.56 -0.77 -9.23
CA ARG A 107 -9.60 -1.73 -8.83
C ARG A 107 -9.09 -3.16 -8.77
N SER A 108 -8.34 -3.61 -9.76
CA SER A 108 -7.78 -4.97 -9.76
C SER A 108 -6.81 -5.22 -8.59
N VAL A 109 -6.07 -4.18 -8.19
CA VAL A 109 -5.19 -4.23 -7.02
C VAL A 109 -6.01 -4.29 -5.73
N ALA A 110 -7.05 -3.47 -5.59
CA ALA A 110 -7.95 -3.51 -4.44
C ALA A 110 -8.58 -4.91 -4.28
N GLU A 111 -9.12 -5.49 -5.35
CA GLU A 111 -9.67 -6.85 -5.38
C GLU A 111 -8.63 -7.90 -4.95
N ALA A 112 -7.37 -7.77 -5.41
CA ALA A 112 -6.29 -8.66 -5.00
C ALA A 112 -5.90 -8.50 -3.52
N MET A 113 -6.07 -7.30 -2.96
CA MET A 113 -5.74 -6.99 -1.56
C MET A 113 -6.84 -7.39 -0.58
N GLU A 114 -8.11 -7.35 -0.96
CA GLU A 114 -9.26 -7.68 -0.10
C GLU A 114 -9.10 -9.00 0.69
N PRO A 115 -8.79 -10.16 0.07
CA PRO A 115 -8.60 -11.41 0.82
C PRO A 115 -7.33 -11.40 1.70
N LEU A 116 -6.36 -10.54 1.40
CA LEU A 116 -5.12 -10.39 2.15
C LEU A 116 -5.29 -9.54 3.41
N VAL A 117 -6.21 -8.55 3.37
CA VAL A 117 -6.58 -7.74 4.54
C VAL A 117 -7.19 -8.62 5.63
N ALA A 118 -8.13 -9.51 5.26
CA ALA A 118 -8.77 -10.43 6.21
C ALA A 118 -7.78 -11.38 6.91
N THR A 119 -6.63 -11.65 6.29
CA THR A 119 -5.59 -12.53 6.81
C THR A 119 -4.39 -11.78 7.41
N GLY A 120 -4.47 -10.44 7.53
CA GLY A 120 -3.40 -9.60 8.06
C GLY A 120 -2.13 -9.56 7.19
N ARG A 121 -2.20 -10.04 5.95
CA ARG A 121 -1.07 -10.05 5.00
C ARG A 121 -0.89 -8.73 4.25
N VAL A 122 -1.89 -7.85 4.37
CA VAL A 122 -1.93 -6.47 3.89
C VAL A 122 -2.55 -5.61 5.00
N ARG A 123 -2.03 -4.39 5.21
CA ARG A 123 -2.61 -3.45 6.19
C ARG A 123 -3.96 -2.92 5.67
N ALA A 124 -4.97 -2.86 6.53
CA ALA A 124 -6.29 -2.34 6.16
C ALA A 124 -6.23 -0.90 5.62
N PHE A 125 -5.34 -0.05 6.15
CA PHE A 125 -5.11 1.31 5.64
C PHE A 125 -4.68 1.31 4.17
N SER A 126 -3.85 0.35 3.76
CA SER A 126 -3.43 0.27 2.36
C SER A 126 -4.58 -0.08 1.41
N TYR A 127 -5.59 -0.80 1.89
CA TYR A 127 -6.76 -1.12 1.07
C TYR A 127 -7.74 0.06 0.93
N VAL A 128 -7.92 0.85 1.99
CA VAL A 128 -8.91 1.95 2.01
C VAL A 128 -8.54 3.15 1.12
N TYR A 129 -7.26 3.30 0.79
CA TYR A 129 -6.73 4.42 0.04
C TYR A 129 -6.29 4.07 -1.39
N LEU A 130 -6.65 2.87 -1.86
CA LEU A 130 -6.57 2.47 -3.28
C LEU A 130 -7.88 2.80 -4.00
#